data_AF-A0A1R3UNI5-F1
#
_entry.id   AF-A0A1R3UNI5-F1
#
_cell.length_a   1.000
_cell.length_b   1.000
_cell.length_c   1.000
_cell.angle_alpha   90.00
_cell.angle_beta   90.00
_cell.angle_gamma   90.00
#
_symmetry.space_group_name_H-M   'P 1'
#
loop_
_entity.id
_entity.type
_entity.pdbx_description
1 polymer ?
#
loop_
_entity_poly.entity_id
_entity_poly.type
_entity_poly.pdbx_seq_one_letter_code
_entity_poly.pdbx_strand_id
1 'polypeptide(L)' 'MSSVDLEFRKSSYSGSSGNCLEVADTPAFSAVRDTQNRELGALTYGPAEWRAFLRTTKSDLR' A
#
# COMPACT_ATOMS: atom_id res chain seq x y z
N MET A 1 19.61 -12.66 -4.99
CA MET A 1 18.18 -12.31 -4.87
C MET A 1 18.08 -10.87 -5.33
N SER A 2 17.65 -10.65 -6.57
CA SER A 2 17.44 -9.31 -7.11
C SER A 2 16.35 -8.64 -6.26
N SER A 3 16.71 -7.55 -5.59
CA SER A 3 15.72 -6.70 -4.93
C SER A 3 14.77 -6.22 -6.02
N VAL A 4 13.48 -6.53 -5.88
CA VAL A 4 12.46 -5.92 -6.73
C VAL A 4 12.45 -4.44 -6.36
N ASP A 5 12.84 -3.57 -7.28
CA ASP A 5 12.79 -2.13 -7.05
C ASP A 5 11.32 -1.73 -7.06
N LEU A 6 10.77 -1.48 -5.87
CA LEU A 6 9.38 -1.10 -5.69
C LEU A 6 9.26 0.41 -5.77
N GLU A 7 8.58 0.90 -6.81
CA GLU A 7 8.29 2.33 -6.96
C GLU A 7 7.13 2.71 -6.03
N PHE A 8 7.47 3.17 -4.83
CA PHE A 8 6.48 3.63 -3.85
C PHE A 8 5.98 5.03 -4.15
N ARG A 9 4.66 5.18 -4.23
CA ARG A 9 3.97 6.46 -4.31
C ARG A 9 3.26 6.77 -3.01
N LYS A 10 3.54 7.95 -2.46
CA LYS A 10 2.85 8.46 -1.27
C LYS A 10 1.41 8.82 -1.60
N SER A 11 0.49 8.43 -0.73
CA SER A 11 -0.93 8.78 -0.87
C SER A 11 -1.15 10.28 -0.70
N SER A 12 -2.00 10.89 -1.54
CA SER A 12 -2.40 12.30 -1.43
C SER A 12 -3.19 12.61 -0.15
N TYR A 13 -3.74 11.57 0.50
CA TYR A 13 -4.42 11.69 1.79
C TYR A 13 -3.45 11.75 2.98
N SER A 14 -2.14 11.67 2.72
CA SER A 14 -1.07 11.79 3.72
C SER A 14 -0.84 13.26 4.10
N GLY A 15 -1.83 13.88 4.76
CA GLY A 15 -1.76 15.23 5.31
C GLY A 15 -1.09 15.30 6.69
N SER A 16 -1.12 16.47 7.34
CA SER A 16 -0.45 16.68 8.64
C SER A 16 -1.08 15.90 9.82
N SER A 17 -2.21 15.23 9.58
CA SER A 17 -3.01 14.52 10.58
C SER A 17 -2.63 13.04 10.78
N GLY A 18 -1.53 12.56 10.18
CA GLY A 18 -0.85 11.35 10.67
C GLY A 18 -1.15 10.02 9.98
N ASN A 19 -1.87 9.99 8.85
CA ASN A 19 -2.18 8.75 8.10
C ASN A 19 -1.30 8.60 6.85
N CYS A 20 0.02 8.68 7.01
CA CYS A 20 0.94 8.69 5.88
C CYS A 20 1.21 7.27 5.36
N LEU A 21 0.62 6.91 4.22
CA LEU A 21 0.79 5.61 3.57
C LEU A 21 1.44 5.74 2.19
N GLU A 22 2.27 4.75 1.85
CA GLU A 22 2.89 4.57 0.54
C GLU A 22 2.43 3.25 -0.07
N VAL A 23 2.14 3.27 -1.38
CA VAL A 23 1.72 2.09 -2.14
C VAL A 23 2.64 1.93 -3.35
N ALA A 24 3.07 0.70 -3.63
CA ALA A 24 3.74 0.32 -4.87
C ALA A 24 2.92 -0.77 -5.56
N ASP A 25 2.69 -0.62 -6.86
CA ASP A 25 1.95 -1.58 -7.66
C ASP A 25 2.91 -2.30 -8.61
N THR A 26 2.83 -3.62 -8.65
CA THR A 26 3.56 -4.46 -9.61
C THR A 26 2.57 -5.34 -10.37
N PRO A 27 2.97 -5.95 -11.50
CA PRO A 27 2.11 -6.92 -12.18
C PRO A 27 1.70 -8.12 -11.32
N ALA A 28 2.50 -8.47 -10.30
CA ALA A 28 2.31 -9.68 -9.49
C ALA A 28 1.62 -9.41 -8.14
N PHE A 29 1.84 -8.24 -7.55
CA PHE A 29 1.33 -7.89 -6.22
C PHE A 29 1.30 -6.37 -6.01
N SER A 30 0.51 -5.93 -5.03
CA SER A 30 0.58 -4.56 -4.49
C SER A 30 1.25 -4.58 -3.13
N ALA A 31 2.13 -3.61 -2.87
CA ALA A 31 2.80 -3.43 -1.60
C ALA A 31 2.30 -2.15 -0.92
N VAL A 32 2.01 -2.23 0.37
CA VAL A 32 1.59 -1.09 1.20
C VAL A 32 2.53 -0.97 2.39
N ARG A 33 3.01 0.24 2.67
CA ARG A 33 3.81 0.51 3.87
C ARG A 33 3.44 1.82 4.52
N ASP A 34 3.79 1.92 5.79
CA ASP A 34 3.73 3.16 6.54
C ASP A 34 4.89 4.08 6.13
N THR A 35 4.58 5.35 5.84
CA THR A 35 5.60 6.32 5.39
C THR A 35 6.56 6.71 6.52
N GLN A 36 6.08 6.68 7.76
CA GLN A 36 6.86 7.10 8.93
C GLN A 36 7.76 5.98 9.45
N ASN A 37 7.40 4.71 9.18
CA ASN A 37 8.08 3.52 9.68
C ASN A 37 8.51 2.61 8.52
N ARG A 38 9.28 3.15 7.56
CA ARG A 38 9.68 2.43 6.33
C ARG A 38 10.56 1.22 6.62
N GLU A 39 11.32 1.26 7.70
CA GLU A 39 12.21 0.22 8.19
C GLU A 39 11.45 -1.02 8.70
N LEU A 40 10.17 -0.89 9.04
CA LEU A 40 9.32 -2.04 9.42
C LEU A 40 8.89 -2.88 8.22
N GLY A 41 9.19 -2.43 6.99
CA GLY A 41 8.91 -3.15 5.75
C GLY A 41 7.53 -2.84 5.16
N ALA A 42 7.13 -3.63 4.15
CA ALA A 42 5.88 -3.48 3.43
C ALA A 42 5.04 -4.75 3.52
N LEU A 43 3.73 -4.58 3.66
CA LEU A 43 2.75 -5.64 3.48
C LEU A 43 2.53 -5.86 1.99
N THR A 44 2.54 -7.11 1.53
CA THR A 44 2.33 -7.46 0.12
C THR A 44 1.05 -8.27 -0.04
N TYR A 45 0.30 -7.97 -1.09
CA TYR A 45 -0.99 -8.59 -1.37
C TYR A 45 -1.02 -9.11 -2.80
N GLY A 46 -1.48 -10.34 -2.97
CA GLY A 46 -1.77 -10.85 -4.31
C GLY A 46 -2.93 -10.11 -4.98
N PRO A 47 -3.12 -10.24 -6.31
CA PRO A 47 -4.14 -9.46 -7.03
C PRO A 47 -5.57 -9.73 -6.54
N ALA A 48 -5.86 -10.96 -6.11
CA ALA A 48 -7.17 -11.33 -5.59
C ALA A 48 -7.46 -10.67 -4.23
N GLU A 49 -6.48 -10.73 -3.32
CA GLU A 49 -6.55 -10.14 -1.98
C GLU A 49 -6.65 -8.62 -2.06
N TRP A 50 -5.83 -7.99 -2.91
CA TRP A 50 -5.85 -6.54 -3.10
C TRP A 50 -7.22 -6.05 -3.59
N ARG A 51 -7.82 -6.75 -4.57
CA ARG A 51 -9.19 -6.43 -5.04
C ARG A 51 -10.23 -6.64 -3.94
N ALA A 52 -10.10 -7.68 -3.12
CA ALA A 52 -11.02 -7.92 -2.02
C ALA A 52 -10.92 -6.80 -0.97
N PHE A 53 -9.71 -6.44 -0.56
CA PHE A 53 -9.44 -5.32 0.34
C PHE A 53 -10.09 -4.03 -0.15
N LEU A 54 -9.81 -3.61 -1.40
CA LEU A 54 -10.37 -2.37 -1.94
C LEU A 54 -11.90 -2.37 -2.01
N ARG A 55 -12.52 -3.52 -2.33
CA ARG A 55 -13.99 -3.62 -2.34
C ARG A 55 -14.59 -3.46 -0.96
N THR A 56 -14.01 -4.12 0.04
CA THR A 56 -14.48 -4.03 1.43
C THR A 56 -14.30 -2.62 1.97
N THR A 57 -13.08 -2.07 1.87
CA THR A 57 -12.78 -0.70 2.35
C THR A 57 -13.67 0.36 1.70
N LYS A 58 -14.02 0.22 0.41
CA LYS A 58 -14.94 1.15 -0.26
C LYS A 58 -16.39 1.02 0.25
N SER A 59 -16.79 -0.16 0.68
CA SER A 59 -18.14 -0.41 1.20
C SER A 59 -18.29 0.11 2.63
N ASP A 60 -17.24 0.03 3.44
CA ASP A 60 -17.21 0.52 4.83
C ASP A 60 -17.21 2.04 4.96
N LEU A 61 -16.95 2.76 3.86
CA LEU A 61 -17.03 4.24 3.79
C LEU A 61 -18.47 4.75 3.56
N ARG A 62 -19.49 3.88 3.54
CA ARG A 62 -20.87 4.22 3.21
C ARG A 62 -21.78 4.33 4.43
#